data_AF-A0A836WBM6-F1
#
_entry.id   AF-A0A836WBM6-F1
#
_cell.length_a   1.000
_cell.length_b   1.000
_cell.length_c   1.000
_cell.angle_alpha   90.00
_cell.angle_beta   90.00
_cell.angle_gamma   90.00
#
_symmetry.space_group_name_H-M   'P 1'
#
loop_
_entity.id
_entity.type
_entity.pdbx_description
1 polymer ?
#
loop_
_entity_poly.entity_id
_entity_poly.type
_entity_poly.pdbx_seq_one_letter_code
_entity_poly.pdbx_strand_id
1 'polypeptide(L)'
;MNRLIILCLLALTGCHQEKLYESRIFSLGTLIDVTLYAESPARAEQAMDIICSELNRINKTWHAWQPGVLSEINRQLETGQPFSVEPSVLAVIQQAQQLSAQSNQLFNPAIGKLIATWGFHQDDPG
;
A
#
# COMPACT_ATOMS: atom_id res chain seq x y z
N MET A 1 -41.77 24.09 -31.40
CA MET A 1 -41.99 23.52 -30.05
C MET A 1 -41.39 22.12 -29.87
N ASN A 2 -41.69 21.13 -30.74
CA ASN A 2 -41.21 19.74 -30.57
C ASN A 2 -39.68 19.55 -30.57
N ARG A 3 -38.93 20.32 -31.37
CA ARG A 3 -37.46 20.20 -31.46
C ARG A 3 -36.70 20.67 -30.20
N LEU A 4 -37.22 21.68 -29.50
CA LEU A 4 -36.62 22.16 -28.25
C LEU A 4 -36.78 21.14 -27.13
N ILE A 5 -37.93 20.47 -27.07
CA ILE A 5 -38.23 19.43 -26.08
C ILE A 5 -37.29 18.24 -26.27
N ILE A 6 -37.05 17.83 -27.52
CA ILE A 6 -36.11 16.74 -27.84
C ILE A 6 -34.66 17.12 -27.46
N LEU A 7 -34.23 18.36 -27.71
CA LEU A 7 -32.91 18.83 -27.29
C LEU A 7 -32.76 18.86 -25.76
N CYS A 8 -33.79 19.30 -25.03
CA CYS A 8 -33.82 19.26 -23.57
C CYS A 8 -33.78 17.83 -23.01
N LEU A 9 -34.50 16.88 -23.63
CA LEU A 9 -34.50 15.47 -23.23
C LEU A 9 -33.14 14.80 -23.47
N LEU A 10 -32.44 15.14 -24.54
CA LEU A 10 -31.07 14.68 -24.81
C LEU A 10 -30.04 15.30 -23.86
N ALA A 11 -30.27 16.52 -23.37
CA ALA A 11 -29.42 17.15 -22.37
C ALA A 11 -29.56 16.50 -20.97
N LEU A 12 -30.67 15.81 -20.69
CA LEU A 12 -30.94 15.14 -19.41
C LEU A 12 -30.25 13.76 -19.27
N THR A 13 -29.78 13.15 -20.35
CA THR A 13 -29.08 11.84 -20.28
C THR A 13 -27.60 11.96 -19.91
N GLY A 14 -27.06 13.18 -19.79
CA GLY A 14 -25.65 13.43 -19.46
C GLY A 14 -25.36 13.54 -17.95
N CYS A 15 -26.37 13.45 -17.09
CA CYS A 15 -26.19 13.56 -15.65
C CYS A 15 -25.74 12.21 -15.07
N HIS A 16 -24.48 11.84 -15.32
CA HIS A 16 -23.86 10.68 -14.67
C HIS A 16 -23.22 11.14 -13.36
N GLN A 17 -23.93 10.92 -12.26
CA GLN A 17 -23.46 11.30 -10.93
C GLN A 17 -22.58 10.18 -10.37
N GLU A 18 -21.29 10.44 -10.22
CA GLU A 18 -20.39 9.55 -9.48
C GLU A 18 -20.91 9.38 -8.05
N LYS A 19 -20.92 8.13 -7.58
CA LYS A 19 -21.32 7.78 -6.22
C LYS A 19 -20.09 7.50 -5.37
N LEU A 20 -20.19 7.81 -4.09
CA LEU A 20 -19.17 7.47 -3.10
C LEU A 20 -19.25 5.96 -2.77
N TYR A 21 -18.11 5.30 -2.75
CA TYR A 21 -17.93 3.92 -2.33
C TYR A 21 -16.86 3.85 -1.26
N GLU A 22 -17.13 3.10 -0.20
CA GLU A 22 -16.25 2.95 0.95
C GLU A 22 -15.95 1.47 1.19
N SER A 23 -14.70 1.17 1.54
CA SER A 23 -14.29 -0.16 1.96
C SER A 23 -13.17 -0.06 3.00
N ARG A 24 -12.97 -1.17 3.69
CA ARG A 24 -12.06 -1.29 4.82
C ARG A 24 -11.20 -2.52 4.63
N ILE A 25 -9.88 -2.31 4.59
CA ILE A 25 -8.90 -3.33 4.27
C ILE A 25 -7.95 -3.47 5.45
N PHE A 26 -7.80 -4.69 5.98
CA PHE A 26 -6.78 -4.97 6.99
C PHE A 26 -5.46 -5.31 6.30
N SER A 27 -4.49 -4.41 6.36
CA SER A 27 -3.17 -4.58 5.74
C SER A 27 -2.14 -3.69 6.44
N LEU A 28 -0.85 -4.02 6.34
CA LEU A 28 0.24 -3.28 7.00
C LEU A 28 0.06 -3.18 8.52
N GLY A 29 -0.52 -4.21 9.15
CA GLY A 29 -0.76 -4.27 10.59
C GLY A 29 -1.83 -3.30 11.09
N THR A 30 -2.64 -2.73 10.20
CA THR A 30 -3.69 -1.78 10.57
C THR A 30 -4.92 -1.90 9.66
N LEU A 31 -5.95 -1.12 9.99
CA LEU A 31 -7.18 -0.97 9.24
C LEU A 31 -7.06 0.25 8.32
N ILE A 32 -7.17 0.04 7.02
CA ILE A 32 -7.09 1.08 5.99
C ILE A 32 -8.49 1.33 5.45
N ASP A 33 -9.00 2.55 5.66
CA ASP A 33 -10.27 3.00 5.08
C ASP A 33 -10.01 3.61 3.70
N VAL A 34 -10.67 3.06 2.67
CA VAL A 34 -10.56 3.50 1.27
C VAL A 34 -11.90 4.06 0.85
N THR A 35 -11.88 5.31 0.39
CA THR A 35 -13.06 6.01 -0.12
C THR A 35 -12.78 6.45 -1.55
N LEU A 36 -13.67 6.13 -2.49
CA LEU A 36 -13.53 6.52 -3.88
C LEU A 36 -14.87 6.92 -4.51
N TYR A 37 -14.82 7.78 -5.51
CA TYR A 37 -15.96 8.10 -6.36
C TYR A 37 -15.91 7.22 -7.61
N ALA A 38 -17.05 6.66 -8.02
CA ALA A 38 -17.14 5.89 -9.25
C ALA A 38 -18.47 6.07 -9.96
N GLU A 39 -18.39 5.91 -11.27
CA GLU A 39 -19.49 5.92 -12.24
C GLU A 39 -20.49 4.76 -12.03
N SER A 40 -20.02 3.60 -11.59
CA SER A 40 -20.86 2.43 -11.36
C SER A 40 -20.33 1.52 -10.24
N PRO A 41 -21.20 0.68 -9.63
CA PRO A 41 -20.77 -0.30 -8.63
C PRO A 41 -19.69 -1.25 -9.15
N ALA A 42 -19.81 -1.73 -10.39
CA ALA A 42 -18.83 -2.63 -11.00
C ALA A 42 -17.45 -1.97 -11.15
N ARG A 43 -17.42 -0.67 -11.49
CA ARG A 43 -16.15 0.06 -11.59
C ARG A 43 -15.53 0.32 -10.22
N ALA A 44 -16.35 0.59 -9.21
CA ALA A 44 -15.90 0.73 -7.83
C ALA A 44 -15.31 -0.59 -7.29
N GLU A 45 -15.98 -1.71 -7.51
CA GLU A 45 -15.53 -3.05 -7.11
C GLU A 45 -14.19 -3.39 -7.75
N GLN A 46 -14.06 -3.20 -9.07
CA GLN A 46 -12.80 -3.42 -9.77
C GLN A 46 -11.65 -2.56 -9.22
N ALA A 47 -11.91 -1.28 -8.93
CA ALA A 47 -10.90 -0.40 -8.35
C ALA A 47 -10.51 -0.85 -6.93
N MET A 48 -11.50 -1.28 -6.13
CA MET A 48 -11.27 -1.76 -4.78
C MET A 48 -10.43 -3.05 -4.75
N ASP A 49 -10.69 -3.98 -5.69
CA ASP A 49 -9.91 -5.20 -5.84
C ASP A 49 -8.44 -4.92 -6.18
N ILE A 50 -8.20 -3.95 -7.06
CA ILE A 50 -6.83 -3.51 -7.41
C ILE A 50 -6.13 -2.94 -6.18
N ILE A 51 -6.81 -2.05 -5.43
CA ILE A 51 -6.25 -1.42 -4.23
C ILE A 51 -5.96 -2.48 -3.15
N CYS A 52 -6.89 -3.40 -2.91
CA CYS A 52 -6.72 -4.49 -1.96
C CYS A 52 -5.55 -5.41 -2.34
N SER A 53 -5.46 -5.80 -3.61
CA SER A 53 -4.36 -6.61 -4.13
C SER A 53 -3.01 -5.92 -3.92
N GLU A 54 -2.93 -4.63 -4.22
CA GLU A 54 -1.68 -3.88 -4.10
C GLU A 54 -1.27 -3.65 -2.64
N LEU A 55 -2.21 -3.32 -1.76
CA LEU A 55 -1.94 -3.23 -0.32
C LEU A 55 -1.43 -4.56 0.24
N ASN A 56 -2.04 -5.67 -0.15
CA ASN A 56 -1.58 -7.00 0.25
C ASN A 56 -0.20 -7.34 -0.30
N ARG A 57 0.11 -6.93 -1.53
CA ARG A 57 1.45 -7.07 -2.12
C ARG A 57 2.49 -6.27 -1.35
N ILE A 58 2.19 -5.00 -1.03
CA ILE A 58 3.05 -4.13 -0.22
C ILE A 58 3.26 -4.75 1.16
N ASN A 59 2.19 -5.21 1.82
CA ASN A 59 2.28 -5.88 3.10
C ASN A 59 3.19 -7.10 3.05
N LYS A 60 3.00 -8.01 2.09
CA LYS A 60 3.89 -9.17 1.92
C LYS A 60 5.35 -8.79 1.61
N THR A 61 5.56 -7.69 0.89
CA THR A 61 6.91 -7.21 0.55
C THR A 61 7.64 -6.71 1.80
N TRP A 62 6.94 -5.95 2.65
CA TRP A 62 7.54 -5.20 3.75
C TRP A 62 7.25 -5.75 5.15
N HIS A 63 6.55 -6.88 5.26
CA HIS A 63 6.30 -7.51 6.55
C HIS A 63 7.63 -7.88 7.22
N ALA A 64 7.90 -7.31 8.40
CA ALA A 64 9.20 -7.45 9.07
C ALA A 64 9.49 -8.87 9.58
N TRP A 65 8.44 -9.64 9.90
CA TRP A 65 8.55 -10.91 10.65
C TRP A 65 8.00 -12.14 9.92
N GLN A 66 7.40 -11.97 8.74
CA GLN A 66 6.86 -13.08 7.96
C GLN A 66 7.78 -13.36 6.76
N PRO A 67 7.82 -14.61 6.27
CA PRO A 67 8.55 -14.93 5.05
C PRO A 67 8.07 -14.07 3.86
N GLY A 68 9.01 -13.37 3.21
CA GLY A 68 8.72 -12.45 2.12
C GLY A 68 9.98 -11.82 1.53
N VAL A 69 9.80 -10.71 0.81
CA VAL A 69 10.89 -9.99 0.14
C VAL A 69 11.86 -9.43 1.18
N LEU A 70 11.36 -8.72 2.21
CA LEU A 70 12.21 -8.13 3.24
C LEU A 70 13.00 -9.18 4.04
N SER A 71 12.41 -10.33 4.38
CA SER A 71 13.13 -11.41 5.09
C SER A 71 14.25 -12.01 4.24
N GLU A 72 14.03 -12.15 2.92
CA GLU A 72 15.06 -12.61 1.99
C GLU A 72 16.19 -11.58 1.85
N ILE A 73 15.86 -10.29 1.78
CA ILE A 73 16.86 -9.21 1.79
C ILE A 73 17.71 -9.26 3.06
N ASN A 74 17.08 -9.42 4.22
CA ASN A 74 17.79 -9.54 5.49
C ASN A 74 18.77 -10.74 5.47
N ARG A 75 18.34 -11.90 4.95
CA ARG A 75 19.19 -13.09 4.79
C ARG A 75 20.38 -12.83 3.86
N GLN A 76 20.17 -12.15 2.74
CA GLN A 76 21.22 -11.84 1.78
C GLN A 76 22.22 -10.83 2.34
N LEU A 77 21.76 -9.81 3.08
CA LEU A 77 22.61 -8.83 3.75
C LEU A 77 23.59 -9.48 4.73
N GLU A 78 23.18 -10.55 5.43
CA GLU A 78 24.05 -11.28 6.36
C GLU A 78 25.24 -11.98 5.68
N THR A 79 25.14 -12.27 4.38
CA THR A 79 26.24 -12.89 3.62
C THR A 79 27.38 -11.92 3.31
N GLY A 80 27.10 -10.60 3.34
CA GLY A 80 28.01 -9.55 2.88
C GLY A 80 28.31 -9.56 1.38
N GLN A 81 27.67 -10.45 0.60
CA GLN A 81 27.85 -10.52 -0.84
C GLN A 81 26.88 -9.56 -1.57
N PRO A 82 27.25 -9.06 -2.76
CA PRO A 82 26.31 -8.33 -3.60
C PRO A 82 25.14 -9.23 -4.03
N PHE A 83 23.92 -8.68 -4.01
CA PHE A 83 22.71 -9.32 -4.51
C PHE A 83 21.80 -8.29 -5.18
N SER A 84 20.85 -8.77 -5.97
CA SER A 84 19.89 -7.93 -6.69
C SER A 84 18.51 -7.96 -6.02
N VAL A 85 17.79 -6.85 -6.11
CA VAL A 85 16.39 -6.71 -5.70
C VAL A 85 15.62 -5.96 -6.77
N GLU A 86 14.29 -6.00 -6.70
CA GLU A 86 13.42 -5.19 -7.56
C GLU A 86 13.78 -3.70 -7.45
N PRO A 87 13.81 -2.94 -8.57
CA PRO A 87 14.17 -1.52 -8.55
C PRO A 87 13.32 -0.68 -7.60
N SER A 88 12.03 -1.00 -7.47
CA SER A 88 11.10 -0.34 -6.55
C SER A 88 11.47 -0.55 -5.09
N VAL A 89 11.99 -1.74 -4.73
CA VAL A 89 12.45 -2.06 -3.38
C VAL A 89 13.77 -1.38 -3.08
N LEU A 90 14.70 -1.38 -4.04
CA LEU A 90 15.98 -0.67 -3.90
C LEU A 90 15.76 0.83 -3.65
N ALA A 91 14.84 1.45 -4.38
CA ALA A 91 14.52 2.86 -4.22
C ALA A 91 14.05 3.19 -2.78
N VAL A 92 13.19 2.36 -2.18
CA VAL A 92 12.73 2.54 -0.79
C VAL A 92 13.88 2.36 0.20
N ILE A 93 14.74 1.36 0.00
CA ILE A 93 15.91 1.12 0.86
C ILE A 93 16.87 2.31 0.81
N GLN A 94 17.18 2.81 -0.39
CA GLN A 94 18.04 3.98 -0.58
C GLN A 94 17.47 5.24 0.06
N GLN A 95 16.16 5.47 -0.09
CA GLN A 95 15.48 6.58 0.57
C GLN A 95 15.57 6.46 2.09
N ALA A 96 15.36 5.26 2.65
CA ALA A 96 15.44 5.03 4.08
C ALA A 96 16.88 5.23 4.62
N GLN A 97 17.91 4.82 3.86
CA GLN A 97 19.31 5.11 4.18
C GLN A 97 19.60 6.61 4.19
N GLN A 98 19.11 7.36 3.20
CA GLN A 98 19.26 8.81 3.14
C GLN A 98 18.61 9.49 4.34
N LEU A 99 17.36 9.14 4.65
CA LEU A 99 16.64 9.69 5.81
C LEU A 99 17.33 9.34 7.14
N SER A 100 17.92 8.14 7.22
CA SER A 100 18.68 7.72 8.39
C SER A 100 19.94 8.57 8.59
N ALA A 101 20.68 8.85 7.52
CA ALA A 101 21.84 9.75 7.56
C ALA A 101 21.42 11.19 7.92
N GLN A 102 20.37 11.72 7.28
CA GLN A 102 19.89 13.09 7.52
C GLN A 102 19.40 13.31 8.94
N SER A 103 18.84 12.28 9.56
CA SER A 103 18.35 12.33 10.94
C SER A 103 19.44 12.03 11.98
N ASN A 104 20.71 11.92 11.60
CA ASN A 104 21.79 11.46 12.48
C ASN A 104 21.44 10.14 13.19
N GLN A 105 20.85 9.19 12.45
CA GLN A 105 20.42 7.87 12.94
C GLN A 105 19.24 7.89 13.92
N LEU A 106 18.57 9.03 14.15
CA LEU A 106 17.34 9.08 14.96
C LEU A 106 16.20 8.28 14.31
N PHE A 107 16.15 8.25 12.98
CA PHE A 107 15.45 7.22 12.22
C PHE A 107 16.47 6.19 11.74
N ASN A 108 16.26 4.91 12.04
CA ASN A 108 17.11 3.83 11.55
C ASN A 108 16.27 2.59 11.21
N PRO A 109 16.06 2.26 9.92
CA PRO A 109 15.26 1.12 9.50
C PRO A 109 15.98 -0.24 9.69
N ALA A 110 17.29 -0.23 10.03
CA ALA A 110 18.11 -1.43 10.17
C ALA A 110 18.18 -1.97 11.61
N ILE A 111 17.29 -1.52 12.50
CA ILE A 111 17.26 -1.91 13.92
C ILE A 111 16.47 -3.19 14.19
N GLY A 112 16.15 -3.99 13.17
CA GLY A 112 15.32 -5.20 13.32
C GLY A 112 15.83 -6.17 14.39
N LYS A 113 17.16 -6.38 14.49
CA LYS A 113 17.75 -7.21 15.56
C LYS A 113 17.54 -6.64 16.95
N LEU A 114 17.60 -5.32 17.10
CA LEU A 114 17.29 -4.64 18.37
C LEU A 114 15.82 -4.84 18.73
N ILE A 115 14.90 -4.56 17.80
CA ILE A 115 13.46 -4.76 18.01
C ILE A 115 13.16 -6.21 18.42
N ALA A 116 13.84 -7.18 17.80
CA ALA A 116 13.71 -8.59 18.16
C ALA A 116 14.15 -8.87 19.60
N THR A 117 15.28 -8.31 20.04
CA THR A 117 15.75 -8.45 21.44
C THR A 117 14.74 -7.90 22.46
N TRP A 118 14.02 -6.84 22.12
CA TRP A 118 13.00 -6.26 23.00
C TRP A 118 11.64 -6.98 22.97
N GLY A 119 11.41 -7.86 22.00
CA GLY A 119 10.16 -8.62 21.90
C GLY A 119 8.97 -7.86 21.28
N PHE A 120 9.15 -6.67 20.73
CA PHE A 120 8.07 -5.86 20.12
C PHE A 120 7.46 -6.44 18.82
N HIS A 121 7.82 -7.67 18.46
CA HIS A 121 7.37 -8.36 17.26
C HIS A 121 6.44 -9.54 17.56
N GLN A 122 6.21 -9.83 18.84
CA GLN A 122 5.37 -10.96 19.26
C GLN A 122 3.90 -10.59 19.08
N ASP A 123 3.12 -11.51 18.52
CA ASP A 123 1.65 -11.37 18.40
C ASP A 123 0.93 -11.65 19.73
N ASP A 124 1.62 -12.22 20.71
CA ASP A 124 1.09 -12.59 22.03
C ASP A 124 1.75 -11.75 23.15
N PRO A 125 0.99 -10.92 23.89
CA PRO A 125 1.47 -10.30 25.12
C PRO A 125 1.35 -11.36 26.22
N GLY A 126 2.40 -12.16 26.42
CA GLY A 126 2.39 -13.21 27.44
C GLY A 126 1.86 -12.80 28.82
#